data_AF-A0AAW1N0X5-F1
#
_entry.id   AF-A0AAW1N0X5-F1
#
_cell.length_a   1.000
_cell.length_b   1.000
_cell.length_c   1.000
_cell.angle_alpha   90.00
_cell.angle_beta   90.00
_cell.angle_gamma   90.00
#
_symmetry.space_group_name_H-M   'P 1'
#
loop_
_entity.id
_entity.type
_entity.pdbx_description
1 polymer ?
#
loop_
_entity_poly.entity_id
_entity_poly.type
_entity_poly.pdbx_seq_one_letter_code
_entity_poly.pdbx_strand_id
1 'polypeptide(L)'
;MYDMNSVDDKANWLSQNLMSLMDRHIPLIKSYSKKLPAPWMTETIRQMQKLRDNALRTFKRERTPSTWDYYKSLRNITTSAIKRERKSYLEFKLRQMHSRGDHWKVFKKMVLCKEGYASATAFTVMQKLIVSLLIPPLPPV
;
A
#
# COMPACT_ATOMS: atom_id res chain seq x y z
N MET A 1 47.56 12.70 -28.45
CA MET A 1 48.60 12.38 -27.45
C MET A 1 47.94 11.59 -26.32
N TYR A 2 47.87 10.26 -26.45
CA TYR A 2 47.44 9.34 -25.40
C TYR A 2 48.23 8.05 -25.57
N ASP A 3 49.53 8.14 -25.36
CA ASP A 3 50.38 6.96 -25.28
C ASP A 3 50.47 6.55 -23.81
N MET A 4 49.48 5.78 -23.37
CA MET A 4 49.47 5.19 -22.02
C MET A 4 50.22 3.87 -22.12
N ASN A 5 51.39 3.77 -21.48
CA ASN A 5 52.29 2.62 -21.61
C ASN A 5 51.92 1.45 -20.67
N SER A 6 51.21 1.72 -19.58
CA SER A 6 50.75 0.68 -18.66
C SER A 6 49.30 0.29 -18.93
N VAL A 7 48.99 -1.00 -18.80
CA VAL A 7 47.61 -1.52 -18.89
C VAL A 7 46.74 -0.93 -17.78
N ASP A 8 47.31 -0.72 -16.59
CA ASP A 8 46.59 -0.16 -15.45
C ASP A 8 46.17 1.29 -15.68
N ASP A 9 47.00 2.09 -16.36
CA ASP A 9 46.69 3.48 -16.67
C ASP A 9 45.50 3.59 -17.64
N LYS A 10 45.41 2.68 -18.61
CA LYS A 10 44.28 2.60 -19.55
C LYS A 10 42.99 2.19 -18.84
N ALA A 11 43.06 1.22 -17.94
CA ALA A 11 41.92 0.76 -17.16
C ALA A 11 41.40 1.86 -16.22
N ASN A 12 42.31 2.59 -15.58
CA ASN A 12 42.00 3.72 -14.72
C ASN A 12 41.38 4.88 -15.51
N TRP A 13 41.95 5.22 -16.66
CA TRP A 13 41.41 6.27 -17.53
C TRP A 13 39.99 5.93 -18.01
N LEU A 14 39.75 4.69 -18.44
CA LEU A 14 38.42 4.25 -18.87
C LEU A 14 37.41 4.33 -17.72
N SER A 15 37.79 3.83 -16.54
CA SER A 15 36.92 3.82 -15.37
C SER A 15 36.54 5.24 -14.93
N GLN A 16 37.51 6.17 -14.93
CA GLN A 16 37.25 7.57 -14.58
C GLN A 16 36.34 8.26 -15.60
N ASN A 17 36.57 8.05 -16.89
CA ASN A 17 35.72 8.61 -17.94
C ASN A 17 34.30 8.05 -17.87
N LEU A 18 34.17 6.74 -17.66
CA LEU A 18 32.87 6.08 -17.51
C LEU A 18 32.11 6.61 -16.28
N MET A 19 32.78 6.75 -15.13
CA MET A 19 32.18 7.34 -13.93
C MET A 19 31.72 8.78 -14.20
N SER A 20 32.54 9.61 -14.86
CA SER A 20 32.15 10.99 -15.20
C SER A 20 30.92 11.06 -16.14
N LEU A 21 30.82 10.11 -17.07
CA LEU A 21 29.68 10.01 -17.98
C LEU A 21 28.43 9.54 -17.24
N MET A 22 28.57 8.56 -16.34
CA MET A 22 27.48 8.10 -15.51
C MET A 22 26.98 9.21 -14.57
N ASP A 23 27.87 9.96 -13.92
CA ASP A 23 27.47 11.08 -13.06
C ASP A 23 26.74 12.18 -13.84
N ARG A 24 27.14 12.42 -15.09
CA ARG A 24 26.51 13.42 -15.97
C ARG A 24 25.15 12.98 -16.50
N HIS A 25 25.01 11.72 -16.92
CA HIS A 25 23.83 11.22 -17.62
C HIS A 25 22.85 10.45 -16.73
N ILE A 26 23.30 10.02 -15.55
CA ILE A 26 22.54 9.18 -14.61
C ILE A 26 22.60 9.84 -13.23
N PRO A 27 21.99 11.02 -13.06
CA PRO A 27 21.94 11.67 -11.77
C PRO A 27 21.28 10.76 -10.74
N LEU A 28 21.91 10.57 -9.58
CA LEU A 28 21.36 9.79 -8.48
C LEU A 28 20.15 10.51 -7.87
N ILE A 29 18.96 10.21 -8.37
CA ILE A 29 17.71 10.79 -7.87
C ILE A 29 17.24 9.98 -6.67
N LYS A 30 17.18 10.63 -5.50
CA LYS A 30 16.52 10.08 -4.32
C LYS A 30 15.01 10.19 -4.51
N SER A 31 14.35 9.07 -4.81
CA SER A 31 12.88 9.02 -4.86
C SER A 31 12.33 8.69 -3.48
N TYR A 32 11.48 9.58 -2.96
CA TYR A 32 10.72 9.33 -1.75
C TYR A 32 9.33 8.82 -2.13
N SER A 33 9.08 7.54 -1.88
CA SER A 33 7.73 6.97 -1.97
C SER A 33 6.87 7.52 -0.84
N LYS A 34 6.28 8.70 -1.04
CA LYS A 34 5.25 9.24 -0.14
C LYS A 34 4.03 8.35 -0.25
N LYS A 35 3.75 7.59 0.82
CA LYS A 35 2.48 6.85 0.93
C LYS A 35 1.36 7.86 0.77
N LEU A 36 0.46 7.66 -0.20
CA LEU A 36 -0.68 8.56 -0.32
C LEU A 36 -1.47 8.50 0.99
N PRO A 37 -1.95 9.65 1.49
CA PRO A 37 -2.77 9.67 2.70
C PRO A 37 -3.98 8.76 2.45
N ALA A 38 -4.21 7.79 3.33
CA ALA A 38 -5.37 6.90 3.26
C ALA A 38 -6.60 7.69 3.76
N PRO A 39 -7.45 8.21 2.88
CA PRO A 39 -8.49 9.17 3.27
C PRO A 39 -9.64 8.50 4.05
N TRP A 40 -9.77 7.17 3.94
CA TRP A 40 -10.72 6.36 4.72
C TRP A 40 -10.23 6.04 6.14
N MET A 41 -9.02 6.49 6.53
CA MET A 41 -8.46 6.20 7.84
C MET A 41 -8.94 7.22 8.87
N THR A 42 -9.96 6.85 9.63
CA THR A 42 -10.47 7.64 10.76
C THR A 42 -9.63 7.41 12.02
N GLU A 43 -9.72 8.33 12.99
CA GLU A 43 -9.00 8.18 14.27
C GLU A 43 -9.48 6.95 15.05
N THR A 44 -10.77 6.60 14.94
CA THR A 44 -11.33 5.37 15.53
C THR A 44 -10.62 4.12 15.01
N ILE A 45 -10.35 4.03 13.70
CA ILE A 45 -9.59 2.92 13.11
C ILE A 45 -8.16 2.91 13.63
N ARG A 46 -7.54 4.08 13.79
CA ARG A 46 -6.19 4.19 14.36
C ARG A 46 -6.16 3.68 15.80
N GLN A 47 -7.16 4.02 16.61
CA GLN A 47 -7.30 3.52 17.98
C GLN A 47 -7.51 2.00 18.01
N MET A 48 -8.37 1.45 17.15
CA MET A 48 -8.56 0.00 17.04
C MET A 48 -7.27 -0.73 16.63
N GLN A 49 -6.49 -0.16 15.72
CA GLN A 49 -5.17 -0.70 15.36
C GLN A 49 -4.20 -0.67 16.55
N LYS A 50 -4.14 0.44 17.29
CA LYS A 50 -3.33 0.53 18.51
C LYS A 50 -3.74 -0.52 19.54
N LEU A 51 -5.03 -0.72 19.77
CA LEU A 51 -5.53 -1.74 20.70
C LEU A 51 -5.14 -3.16 20.26
N ARG A 52 -5.31 -3.49 18.98
CA ARG A 52 -4.86 -4.76 18.40
C ARG A 52 -3.37 -4.97 18.60
N ASP A 53 -2.57 -3.95 18.34
CA ASP A 53 -1.10 -4.03 18.44
C ASP A 53 -0.65 -4.14 19.90
N ASN A 54 -1.34 -3.47 20.83
CA ASN A 54 -1.15 -3.66 22.26
C ASN A 54 -1.43 -5.11 22.68
N ALA A 55 -2.56 -5.68 22.26
CA ALA A 55 -2.90 -7.07 22.56
C ALA A 55 -1.86 -8.05 22.00
N LEU A 56 -1.34 -7.79 20.80
CA LEU A 56 -0.26 -8.59 20.23
C LEU A 56 1.04 -8.48 21.06
N ARG A 57 1.38 -7.28 21.56
CA ARG A 57 2.54 -7.09 22.45
C ARG A 57 2.36 -7.85 23.76
N THR A 58 1.16 -7.81 24.35
CA THR A 58 0.84 -8.58 25.57
C THR A 58 0.97 -10.09 25.32
N PHE A 59 0.41 -10.60 24.23
CA PHE A 59 0.56 -12.02 23.87
C PHE A 59 2.02 -12.42 23.67
N LYS A 60 2.84 -11.58 23.03
CA LYS A 60 4.28 -11.86 22.86
C LYS A 60 5.04 -11.98 24.18
N ARG A 61 4.61 -11.23 25.21
CA ARG A 61 5.20 -11.24 26.55
C ARG A 61 4.75 -12.46 27.38
N GLU A 62 3.45 -12.72 27.42
CA GLU A 62 2.85 -13.72 28.33
C GLU A 62 2.68 -15.10 27.70
N ARG A 63 2.52 -15.17 26.36
CA ARG A 63 2.32 -16.39 25.56
C ARG A 63 1.22 -17.33 26.07
N THR A 64 0.18 -16.77 26.68
CA THR A 64 -0.96 -17.53 27.19
C THR A 64 -2.05 -17.73 26.12
N PRO A 65 -2.84 -18.81 26.17
CA PRO A 65 -3.96 -19.02 25.25
C PRO A 65 -5.02 -17.90 25.33
N SER A 66 -5.30 -17.40 26.53
CA SER A 66 -6.27 -16.31 26.74
C SER A 66 -5.87 -15.02 26.03
N THR A 67 -4.60 -14.62 26.11
CA THR A 67 -4.10 -13.42 25.42
C THR A 67 -4.09 -13.59 23.89
N TRP A 68 -3.93 -14.83 23.42
CA TRP A 68 -4.07 -15.16 22.00
C TRP A 68 -5.51 -15.02 21.51
N ASP A 69 -6.48 -15.53 22.26
CA ASP A 69 -7.90 -15.42 21.92
C ASP A 69 -8.37 -13.96 21.92
N TYR A 70 -7.91 -13.18 22.89
CA TYR A 70 -8.15 -11.74 22.94
C TYR A 70 -7.56 -10.99 21.73
N TYR A 71 -6.32 -11.31 21.34
CA TYR A 71 -5.74 -10.73 20.13
C TYR A 71 -6.52 -11.13 18.86
N LYS A 72 -6.95 -12.39 18.75
CA LYS A 72 -7.74 -12.87 17.59
C LYS A 72 -9.07 -12.12 17.47
N SER A 73 -9.78 -11.90 18.58
CA SER A 73 -11.03 -11.15 18.57
C SER A 73 -10.82 -9.71 18.08
N LEU A 74 -9.82 -9.01 18.63
CA LEU A 74 -9.47 -7.65 18.22
C LEU A 74 -9.02 -7.57 16.77
N ARG A 75 -8.24 -8.55 16.29
CA ARG A 75 -7.83 -8.63 14.88
C ARG A 75 -9.05 -8.73 13.96
N ASN A 76 -10.01 -9.58 14.30
CA ASN A 76 -11.21 -9.78 13.49
C ASN A 76 -12.09 -8.52 13.49
N ILE A 77 -12.33 -7.92 14.66
CA ILE A 77 -13.09 -6.67 14.79
C ILE A 77 -12.42 -5.54 13.99
N THR A 78 -11.12 -5.33 14.17
CA THR A 78 -10.36 -4.29 13.47
C THR A 78 -10.38 -4.51 11.95
N THR A 79 -10.24 -5.75 11.50
CA THR A 79 -10.28 -6.08 10.06
C THR A 79 -11.65 -5.80 9.45
N SER A 80 -12.72 -6.20 10.14
CA SER A 80 -14.09 -5.93 9.71
C SER A 80 -14.40 -4.44 9.70
N ALA A 81 -13.97 -3.69 10.71
CA ALA A 81 -14.11 -2.24 10.76
C ALA A 81 -13.38 -1.54 9.60
N ILE A 82 -12.13 -1.93 9.31
CA ILE A 82 -11.37 -1.39 8.16
C ILE A 82 -12.09 -1.66 6.84
N LYS A 83 -12.66 -2.86 6.66
CA LYS A 83 -13.44 -3.18 5.45
C LYS A 83 -14.67 -2.29 5.33
N ARG A 84 -15.39 -2.08 6.44
CA ARG A 84 -16.58 -1.23 6.49
C ARG A 84 -16.27 0.23 6.18
N GLU A 85 -15.23 0.79 6.79
CA GLU A 85 -14.81 2.19 6.56
C GLU A 85 -14.39 2.42 5.11
N ARG A 86 -13.63 1.48 4.54
CA ARG A 86 -13.27 1.53 3.10
C ARG A 86 -14.49 1.53 2.21
N LYS A 87 -15.47 0.67 2.51
CA LYS A 87 -16.73 0.57 1.77
C LYS A 87 -17.50 1.88 1.87
N SER A 88 -17.71 2.38 3.08
CA SER A 88 -18.44 3.63 3.34
C SER A 88 -17.80 4.83 2.67
N TYR A 89 -16.46 4.98 2.77
CA TYR A 89 -15.75 6.06 2.11
C TYR A 89 -15.84 5.98 0.58
N LEU A 90 -15.76 4.77 0.01
CA LEU A 90 -15.94 4.56 -1.42
C LEU A 90 -17.36 4.91 -1.86
N GLU A 91 -18.39 4.42 -1.15
CA GLU A 91 -19.79 4.75 -1.42
C GLU A 91 -20.05 6.24 -1.35
N PHE A 92 -19.54 6.91 -0.31
CA PHE A 92 -19.61 8.36 -0.16
C PHE A 92 -18.99 9.09 -1.36
N LYS A 93 -17.79 8.67 -1.79
CA LYS A 93 -17.12 9.29 -2.94
C LYS A 93 -17.81 9.01 -4.27
N LEU A 94 -18.35 7.81 -4.46
CA LEU A 94 -19.11 7.46 -5.66
C LEU A 94 -20.41 8.26 -5.74
N ARG A 95 -21.12 8.45 -4.62
CA ARG A 95 -22.34 9.28 -4.59
C ARG A 95 -22.08 10.75 -4.91
N GLN A 96 -20.90 11.26 -4.58
CA GLN A 96 -20.50 12.64 -4.89
C GLN A 96 -20.12 12.87 -6.37
N MET A 97 -19.96 11.81 -7.16
CA MET A 97 -19.47 11.91 -8.54
C MET A 97 -20.55 11.54 -9.54
N HIS A 98 -20.70 12.37 -10.57
CA HIS A 98 -21.71 12.17 -11.62
C HIS A 98 -21.14 11.52 -12.90
N SER A 99 -19.81 11.48 -13.05
CA SER A 99 -19.14 10.98 -14.26
C SER A 99 -18.50 9.61 -14.05
N ARG A 100 -18.79 8.67 -14.96
CA ARG A 100 -18.25 7.30 -14.96
C ARG A 100 -16.71 7.25 -15.01
N GLY A 101 -16.08 8.22 -15.67
CA GLY A 101 -14.61 8.30 -15.77
C GLY A 101 -13.93 8.64 -14.43
N ASP A 102 -14.62 9.37 -13.55
CA ASP A 102 -14.06 9.81 -12.27
C ASP A 102 -14.13 8.70 -11.20
N HIS A 103 -15.11 7.81 -11.30
CA HIS A 103 -15.19 6.60 -10.45
C HIS A 103 -13.92 5.75 -10.56
N TRP A 104 -13.39 5.59 -11.77
CA TRP A 104 -12.18 4.79 -12.02
C TRP A 104 -10.91 5.44 -11.45
N LYS A 105 -10.82 6.78 -11.51
CA LYS A 105 -9.70 7.52 -10.90
C LYS A 105 -9.68 7.36 -9.38
N VAL A 106 -10.85 7.46 -8.73
CA VAL A 106 -11.00 7.24 -7.29
C VAL A 106 -10.62 5.82 -6.90
N PHE A 107 -11.10 4.83 -7.65
CA PHE A 107 -10.79 3.45 -7.38
C PHE A 107 -9.30 3.14 -7.49
N LYS A 108 -8.64 3.55 -8.59
CA LYS A 108 -7.19 3.40 -8.77
C LYS A 108 -6.43 4.00 -7.59
N LYS A 109 -6.81 5.20 -7.16
CA LYS A 109 -6.18 5.87 -6.03
C LYS A 109 -6.31 5.08 -4.71
N MET A 110 -7.42 4.37 -4.49
CA MET A 110 -7.62 3.57 -3.27
C MET A 110 -6.92 2.22 -3.29
N VAL A 111 -6.88 1.52 -4.43
CA VAL A 111 -6.35 0.15 -4.53
C VAL A 111 -4.86 0.13 -4.85
N LEU A 112 -4.38 1.00 -5.73
CA LEU A 112 -2.95 1.07 -6.07
C LEU A 112 -2.09 1.67 -4.95
N CYS A 113 -2.72 2.31 -3.95
CA CYS A 113 -1.99 2.83 -2.80
C CYS A 113 -1.52 1.73 -1.85
N LYS A 114 -2.06 0.50 -1.94
CA LYS A 114 -1.66 -0.56 -1.02
C LYS A 114 -0.48 -1.37 -1.51
N GLU A 115 -0.42 -1.76 -2.78
CA GLU A 115 0.59 -2.71 -3.26
C GLU A 115 0.82 -2.52 -4.76
N GLY A 116 2.08 -2.71 -5.19
CA GLY A 116 2.51 -2.68 -6.59
C GLY A 116 1.99 -3.89 -7.37
N TYR A 117 0.67 -4.05 -7.42
CA TYR A 117 0.03 -5.16 -8.11
C TYR A 117 -0.22 -4.82 -9.58
N ALA A 118 0.25 -5.71 -10.47
CA ALA A 118 0.03 -5.62 -11.90
C ALA A 118 -1.47 -5.50 -12.25
N SER A 119 -1.77 -4.63 -13.22
CA SER A 119 -3.11 -4.19 -13.68
C SER A 119 -4.18 -5.30 -13.76
N ALA A 120 -3.80 -6.53 -14.14
CA ALA A 120 -4.72 -7.66 -14.30
C ALA A 120 -5.38 -8.11 -12.97
N THR A 121 -4.64 -8.09 -11.86
CA THR A 121 -5.18 -8.51 -10.55
C THR A 121 -6.12 -7.45 -9.95
N ALA A 122 -5.90 -6.17 -10.26
CA ALA A 122 -6.76 -5.08 -9.82
C ALA A 122 -8.17 -5.16 -10.42
N PHE A 123 -8.30 -5.65 -11.67
CA PHE A 123 -9.59 -5.86 -12.32
C PHE A 123 -10.40 -6.99 -11.67
N THR A 124 -9.76 -8.11 -11.33
CA THR A 124 -10.44 -9.24 -10.66
C THR A 124 -10.89 -8.87 -9.24
N VAL A 125 -10.06 -8.11 -8.50
CA VAL A 125 -10.43 -7.56 -7.18
C VAL A 125 -11.59 -6.56 -7.32
N MET A 126 -11.61 -5.78 -8.40
CA MET A 126 -12.71 -4.87 -8.72
C MET A 126 -14.02 -5.57 -8.96
N GLN A 127 -14.01 -6.59 -9.81
CA GLN A 127 -15.20 -7.33 -10.16
C GLN A 127 -15.79 -7.99 -8.91
N LYS A 128 -14.95 -8.55 -8.03
CA LYS A 128 -15.37 -9.08 -6.73
C LYS A 128 -15.93 -8.02 -5.78
N LEU A 129 -15.30 -6.83 -5.70
CA LEU A 129 -15.78 -5.73 -4.87
C LEU A 129 -17.12 -5.18 -5.35
N ILE A 130 -17.26 -4.92 -6.66
CA ILE A 130 -18.49 -4.42 -7.28
C ILE A 130 -19.64 -5.41 -7.07
N VAL A 131 -19.40 -6.71 -7.30
CA VAL A 131 -20.41 -7.76 -7.05
C VAL A 131 -20.79 -7.82 -5.56
N SER A 132 -19.83 -7.66 -4.64
CA SER A 132 -20.11 -7.60 -3.19
C SER A 132 -20.81 -6.32 -2.71
N LEU A 133 -20.74 -5.25 -3.51
CA LEU A 133 -21.37 -3.95 -3.25
C LEU A 133 -22.80 -3.89 -3.79
N LEU A 134 -23.09 -4.60 -4.88
CA LEU A 134 -24.42 -4.65 -5.50
C LEU A 134 -25.39 -5.65 -4.83
N ILE A 135 -24.90 -6.61 -4.07
CA ILE A 135 -25.74 -7.60 -3.37
C ILE A 135 -25.97 -7.12 -1.93
N PRO A 136 -27.18 -6.63 -1.57
CA PRO A 136 -27.48 -6.31 -0.18
C PRO A 136 -27.44 -7.60 0.67
N PRO A 137 -26.95 -7.54 1.93
CA PRO A 137 -26.99 -8.71 2.81
C PRO A 137 -28.44 -9.13 3.02
N LEU A 138 -28.73 -10.41 2.78
CA LEU A 138 -30.05 -10.98 3.05
C LEU A 138 -30.42 -10.76 4.53
N PRO A 139 -31.67 -10.37 4.82
CA PRO A 139 -32.12 -10.22 6.20
C PRO A 139 -31.99 -11.58 6.93
N PRO A 140 -31.62 -11.56 8.22
CA PRO A 140 -31.59 -12.78 9.02
C PRO A 140 -33.00 -13.37 9.13
N VAL A 141 -33.12 -14.67 8.88
CA VAL A 141 -34.32 -15.50 9.08
C VAL A 141 -34.53 -15.75 10.56
#